data_AF-A0A4P6EBZ0-F1
#
_entry.id   AF-A0A4P6EBZ0-F1
#
_cell.length_a   1.000
_cell.length_b   1.000
_cell.length_c   1.000
_cell.angle_alpha   90.00
_cell.angle_beta   90.00
_cell.angle_gamma   90.00
#
_symmetry.space_group_name_H-M   'P 1'
#
loop_
_entity.id
_entity.type
_entity.pdbx_description
1 polymer ?
#
loop_
_entity_poly.entity_id
_entity_poly.type
_entity_poly.pdbx_seq_one_letter_code
_entity_poly.pdbx_strand_id
1 'polypeptide(L)'
;MTDPARWTGVDGIRDAARRRWNDGSLPRAYAGGDVFPTIEVPLRHPSAADLGEHFDAARTWVDAVVRGSRDGLAYDVQRGRIGGRVSGATEVPVRAIVSTYAQAWRLLGVADDAEAFRRLVAEASEVRAAQEWALAHPRAAIPLSASWQPLLAAYRWLDGHRGSGRYLRQVDAPGVDTKFIEQHRAPLADMLGVSGSAAGFVRGLGLAAKPAMVRLRFDPAVFGFPAELSEASFRVDELGALTARLHSALIVENEITYLSVPVPAGGVVLWGKGYDADQPASLAWLADVPVLYWGDLDTHGFGILNRVRAWLPQAESILMDRETLLAHRERWVQEDAGTNAVLPRLDAAEHALYEDLVTDRFGAGVRLEQERIDWEWALQRLTPRFG
;
A
#
# COMPACT_ATOMS: atom_id res chain seq x y z
N MET A 1 36.06 -23.56 -32.55
CA MET A 1 34.83 -23.27 -33.32
C MET A 1 33.86 -22.60 -32.39
N THR A 2 33.30 -21.46 -32.79
CA THR A 2 32.33 -20.72 -32.00
C THR A 2 30.96 -20.97 -32.61
N ASP A 3 30.01 -21.45 -31.81
CA ASP A 3 28.61 -21.52 -32.21
C ASP A 3 28.14 -20.12 -32.70
N PRO A 4 27.67 -19.97 -33.96
CA PRO A 4 27.21 -18.69 -34.50
C PRO A 4 26.16 -17.99 -33.66
N ALA A 5 25.35 -18.74 -32.90
CA ALA A 5 24.36 -18.19 -31.97
C ALA A 5 24.98 -17.41 -30.80
N ARG A 6 26.28 -17.58 -30.55
CA ARG A 6 27.02 -16.91 -29.47
C ARG A 6 27.67 -15.60 -29.91
N TRP A 7 27.64 -15.24 -31.19
CA TRP A 7 28.22 -13.99 -31.66
C TRP A 7 27.40 -12.79 -31.16
N THR A 8 28.09 -11.71 -30.79
CA THR A 8 27.43 -10.52 -30.25
C THR A 8 26.68 -9.79 -31.36
N GLY A 9 25.36 -9.86 -31.34
CA GLY A 9 24.50 -9.09 -32.24
C GLY A 9 24.29 -7.64 -31.76
N VAL A 10 23.49 -6.89 -32.52
CA VAL A 10 23.08 -5.52 -32.18
C VAL A 10 22.37 -5.45 -30.82
N ASP A 11 21.64 -6.50 -30.44
CA ASP A 11 20.97 -6.56 -29.14
C ASP A 11 21.96 -6.56 -27.98
N GLY A 12 23.11 -7.24 -28.11
CA GLY A 12 24.16 -7.19 -27.07
C GLY A 12 24.78 -5.79 -26.91
N ILE A 13 24.88 -5.03 -28.01
CA ILE A 13 25.32 -3.62 -27.98
C ILE A 13 24.25 -2.75 -27.32
N ARG A 14 22.99 -2.93 -27.71
CA ARG A 14 21.84 -2.24 -27.10
C ARG A 14 21.74 -2.53 -25.61
N ASP A 15 21.95 -3.77 -25.19
CA ASP A 15 21.89 -4.19 -23.78
C ASP A 15 22.96 -3.51 -22.94
N ALA A 16 24.16 -3.29 -23.50
CA ALA A 16 25.22 -2.55 -22.81
C ALA A 16 24.80 -1.10 -22.51
N ALA A 17 24.22 -0.40 -23.50
CA ALA A 17 23.68 0.94 -23.30
C ALA A 17 22.42 0.93 -22.40
N ARG A 18 21.55 -0.08 -22.54
CA ARG A 18 20.32 -0.23 -21.77
C ARG A 18 20.60 -0.43 -20.28
N ARG A 19 21.66 -1.18 -19.93
CA ARG A 19 22.09 -1.34 -18.52
C ARG A 19 22.40 0.02 -17.89
N ARG A 20 23.19 0.86 -18.57
CA ARG A 20 23.55 2.21 -18.11
C ARG A 20 22.37 3.20 -18.10
N TRP A 21 21.37 2.97 -18.93
CA TRP A 21 20.09 3.69 -18.84
C TRP A 21 19.29 3.24 -17.61
N ASN A 22 19.16 1.93 -17.41
CA ASN A 22 18.35 1.34 -16.35
C ASN A 22 18.92 1.54 -14.95
N ASP A 23 20.26 1.57 -14.81
CA ASP A 23 20.94 1.90 -13.56
C ASP A 23 20.98 3.41 -13.26
N GLY A 24 20.50 4.23 -14.20
CA GLY A 24 20.39 5.68 -14.05
C GLY A 24 21.68 6.46 -14.35
N SER A 25 22.80 5.81 -14.66
CA SER A 25 24.08 6.49 -14.90
C SER A 25 24.07 7.40 -16.13
N LEU A 26 23.54 6.92 -17.27
CA LEU A 26 23.40 7.73 -18.49
C LEU A 26 22.46 8.93 -18.33
N PRO A 27 21.20 8.79 -17.87
CA PRO A 27 20.31 9.93 -17.73
C PRO A 27 20.84 10.94 -16.70
N ARG A 28 21.48 10.49 -15.61
CA ARG A 28 22.11 11.38 -14.62
C ARG A 28 23.25 12.19 -15.22
N ALA A 29 24.19 11.55 -15.92
CA ALA A 29 25.29 12.22 -16.59
C ALA A 29 24.78 13.24 -17.63
N TYR A 30 23.73 12.86 -18.38
CA TYR A 30 23.10 13.76 -19.35
C TYR A 30 22.49 15.00 -18.70
N ALA A 31 21.73 14.82 -17.61
CA ALA A 31 21.10 15.92 -16.89
C ALA A 31 22.14 16.84 -16.22
N GLY A 32 23.28 16.30 -15.77
CA GLY A 32 24.40 17.06 -15.21
C GLY A 32 25.24 17.81 -16.25
N GLY A 33 25.07 17.54 -17.54
CA GLY A 33 25.91 18.11 -18.59
C GLY A 33 27.29 17.46 -18.69
N ASP A 34 27.46 16.26 -18.14
CA ASP A 34 28.72 15.53 -18.14
C ASP A 34 29.06 15.02 -19.55
N VAL A 35 30.36 14.88 -19.83
CA VAL A 35 30.85 14.21 -21.04
C VAL A 35 30.32 12.78 -21.10
N PHE A 36 29.93 12.33 -22.30
CA PHE A 36 29.37 11.00 -22.49
C PHE A 36 30.37 9.91 -22.04
N PRO A 37 29.97 9.01 -21.12
CA PRO A 37 30.83 7.90 -20.70
C PRO A 37 30.87 6.84 -21.81
N THR A 38 31.92 6.87 -22.63
CA THR A 38 32.08 5.97 -23.79
C THR A 38 31.81 4.52 -23.41
N ILE A 39 30.92 3.86 -24.16
CA ILE A 39 30.53 2.46 -23.96
C ILE A 39 31.16 1.65 -25.06
N GLU A 40 32.18 0.88 -24.70
CA GLU A 40 32.84 -0.06 -25.59
C GLU A 40 32.29 -1.47 -25.38
N VAL A 41 31.81 -2.09 -26.45
CA VAL A 41 31.28 -3.45 -26.43
C VAL A 41 32.18 -4.34 -27.28
N PRO A 42 33.04 -5.17 -26.67
CA PRO A 42 33.75 -6.22 -27.38
C PRO A 42 32.75 -7.15 -28.05
N LEU A 43 32.92 -7.35 -29.36
CA LEU A 43 32.03 -8.22 -30.12
C LEU A 43 32.61 -9.62 -30.12
N ARG A 44 31.86 -10.60 -29.60
CA ARG A 44 32.17 -12.00 -29.90
C ARG A 44 31.91 -12.20 -31.39
N HIS A 45 32.97 -12.36 -32.16
CA HIS A 45 32.93 -12.39 -33.62
C HIS A 45 33.35 -13.76 -34.16
N PRO A 46 33.09 -14.06 -35.45
CA PRO A 46 33.60 -15.27 -36.11
C PRO A 46 35.12 -15.38 -36.02
N SER A 47 35.64 -16.58 -35.78
CA SER A 47 37.07 -16.89 -35.88
C SER A 47 37.45 -17.22 -37.33
N ALA A 48 38.75 -17.32 -37.60
CA ALA A 48 39.24 -17.70 -38.93
C ALA A 48 38.75 -19.09 -39.39
N ALA A 49 38.53 -20.03 -38.45
CA ALA A 49 37.95 -21.34 -38.75
C ALA A 49 36.45 -21.23 -39.09
N ASP A 50 35.71 -20.41 -38.33
CA ASP A 50 34.27 -20.22 -38.54
C ASP A 50 33.97 -19.55 -39.91
N LEU A 51 34.91 -18.78 -40.47
CA LEU A 51 34.79 -18.23 -41.83
C LEU A 51 34.78 -19.31 -42.93
N GLY A 52 35.42 -20.47 -42.70
CA GLY A 52 35.42 -21.58 -43.67
C GLY A 52 34.17 -22.45 -43.55
N GLU A 53 33.71 -22.70 -42.33
CA GLU A 53 32.62 -23.65 -42.03
C GLU A 53 31.24 -22.99 -41.98
N HIS A 54 31.17 -21.70 -41.64
CA HIS A 54 29.93 -20.94 -41.43
C HIS A 54 29.94 -19.59 -42.17
N PHE A 55 30.45 -19.58 -43.40
CA PHE A 55 30.66 -18.36 -44.18
C PHE A 55 29.41 -17.46 -44.30
N ASP A 56 28.26 -18.02 -44.65
CA ASP A 56 27.02 -17.26 -44.80
C ASP A 56 26.56 -16.64 -43.49
N ALA A 57 26.62 -17.40 -42.39
CA ALA A 57 26.27 -16.89 -41.07
C ALA A 57 27.21 -15.74 -40.65
N ALA A 58 28.51 -15.88 -40.90
CA ALA A 58 29.50 -14.84 -40.61
C ALA A 58 29.23 -13.56 -41.41
N ARG A 59 28.93 -13.68 -42.71
CA ARG A 59 28.56 -12.54 -43.57
C ARG A 59 27.28 -11.85 -43.09
N THR A 60 26.23 -12.62 -42.82
CA THR A 60 24.97 -12.08 -42.28
C THR A 60 25.18 -11.36 -40.95
N TRP A 61 26.02 -11.90 -40.08
CA TRP A 61 26.38 -11.25 -38.82
C TRP A 61 27.13 -9.92 -39.02
N VAL A 62 28.15 -9.89 -39.90
CA VAL A 62 28.88 -8.65 -40.24
C VAL A 62 27.92 -7.58 -40.78
N ASP A 63 27.08 -7.95 -41.74
CA ASP A 63 26.11 -7.04 -42.36
C ASP A 63 25.10 -6.52 -41.33
N ALA A 64 24.65 -7.36 -40.40
CA ALA A 64 23.73 -6.97 -39.34
C ALA A 64 24.36 -5.95 -38.37
N VAL A 65 25.61 -6.17 -37.96
CA VAL A 65 26.36 -5.23 -37.09
C VAL A 65 26.63 -3.91 -37.82
N VAL A 66 27.10 -3.95 -39.07
CA VAL A 66 27.38 -2.72 -39.82
C VAL A 66 26.11 -1.94 -40.10
N ARG A 67 25.03 -2.59 -40.56
CA ARG A 67 23.73 -1.94 -40.78
C ARG A 67 23.13 -1.41 -39.49
N GLY A 68 23.28 -2.14 -38.39
CA GLY A 68 22.84 -1.75 -37.05
C GLY A 68 23.50 -0.45 -36.57
N SER A 69 24.73 -0.15 -37.01
CA SER A 69 25.43 1.10 -36.71
C SER A 69 24.73 2.33 -37.27
N ARG A 70 23.91 2.15 -38.32
CA ARG A 70 23.26 3.23 -39.10
C ARG A 70 24.26 4.28 -39.54
N ASP A 71 25.35 3.83 -40.16
CA ASP A 71 26.45 4.69 -40.64
C ASP A 71 27.04 5.56 -39.52
N GLY A 72 27.25 4.98 -38.34
CA GLY A 72 27.79 5.68 -37.16
C GLY A 72 26.75 6.43 -36.31
N LEU A 73 25.50 6.54 -36.77
CA LEU A 73 24.45 7.28 -36.06
C LEU A 73 23.96 6.60 -34.78
N ALA A 74 24.18 5.29 -34.61
CA ALA A 74 23.82 4.52 -33.42
C ALA A 74 25.04 4.04 -32.62
N TYR A 75 26.17 3.76 -33.29
CA TYR A 75 27.47 3.44 -32.70
C TYR A 75 28.53 3.39 -33.80
N ASP A 76 29.79 3.54 -33.44
CA ASP A 76 30.94 3.35 -34.33
C ASP A 76 31.36 1.88 -34.33
N VAL A 77 31.78 1.37 -35.49
CA VAL A 77 32.26 -0.02 -35.65
C VAL A 77 33.77 -0.03 -35.81
N GLN A 78 34.48 -0.53 -34.81
CA GLN A 78 35.91 -0.79 -34.91
C GLN A 78 36.14 -2.15 -35.60
N ARG A 79 36.96 -2.14 -36.64
CA ARG A 79 37.33 -3.33 -37.41
C ARG A 79 38.69 -3.88 -36.95
N GLY A 80 38.83 -5.21 -37.03
CA GLY A 80 40.07 -5.92 -36.78
C GLY A 80 40.29 -7.00 -37.83
N ARG A 81 41.53 -7.46 -37.96
CA ARG A 81 41.90 -8.49 -38.94
C ARG A 81 41.91 -9.88 -38.31
N ILE A 82 41.31 -10.84 -39.01
CA ILE A 82 41.37 -12.27 -38.69
C ILE A 82 41.92 -13.06 -39.89
N GLY A 83 42.72 -14.10 -39.61
CA GLY A 83 43.42 -14.89 -40.63
C GLY A 83 44.88 -14.48 -40.88
N GLY A 84 45.49 -14.97 -41.97
CA GLY A 84 46.81 -14.51 -42.44
C GLY A 84 48.01 -15.47 -42.33
N ARG A 85 47.84 -16.70 -41.78
CA ARG A 85 48.95 -17.69 -41.73
C ARG A 85 48.88 -18.79 -42.81
N VAL A 86 47.68 -19.14 -43.30
CA VAL A 86 47.48 -20.18 -44.34
C VAL A 86 46.39 -19.79 -45.37
N SER A 87 45.61 -18.73 -45.13
CA SER A 87 44.58 -18.19 -46.04
C SER A 87 44.46 -16.66 -45.86
N GLY A 88 43.86 -15.97 -46.85
CA GLY A 88 43.78 -14.51 -46.93
C GLY A 88 43.23 -13.82 -45.67
N ALA A 89 43.70 -12.60 -45.39
CA ALA A 89 43.25 -11.81 -44.25
C ALA A 89 41.87 -11.18 -44.52
N THR A 90 40.97 -11.23 -43.55
CA THR A 90 39.63 -10.62 -43.64
C THR A 90 39.43 -9.64 -42.48
N GLU A 91 38.82 -8.49 -42.77
CA GLU A 91 38.44 -7.51 -41.76
C GLU A 91 37.02 -7.75 -41.26
N VAL A 92 36.88 -7.89 -39.95
CA VAL A 92 35.59 -8.09 -39.28
C VAL A 92 35.38 -7.05 -38.19
N PRO A 93 34.13 -6.71 -37.84
CA PRO A 93 33.82 -5.96 -36.62
C PRO A 93 34.37 -6.68 -35.40
N VAL A 94 35.14 -5.97 -34.56
CA VAL A 94 35.69 -6.51 -33.31
C VAL A 94 35.16 -5.79 -32.08
N ARG A 95 34.70 -4.54 -32.23
CA ARG A 95 34.14 -3.73 -31.15
C ARG A 95 33.10 -2.76 -31.70
N ALA A 96 32.03 -2.54 -30.95
CA ALA A 96 31.11 -1.43 -31.15
C ALA A 96 31.35 -0.37 -30.08
N ILE A 97 31.36 0.90 -30.47
CA ILE A 97 31.68 2.03 -29.59
C ILE A 97 30.52 3.01 -29.63
N VAL A 98 29.86 3.24 -28.50
CA VAL A 98 28.92 4.35 -28.33
C VAL A 98 29.70 5.47 -27.64
N SER A 99 29.79 6.63 -28.27
CA SER A 99 30.63 7.75 -27.83
C SER A 99 29.84 9.04 -27.58
N THR A 100 28.55 9.07 -27.91
CA THR A 100 27.69 10.25 -27.72
C THR A 100 26.31 9.90 -27.17
N TYR A 101 25.68 10.86 -26.49
CA TYR A 101 24.28 10.74 -26.05
C TYR A 101 23.34 10.52 -27.24
N ALA A 102 23.56 11.22 -28.36
CA ALA A 102 22.74 11.07 -29.56
C ALA A 102 22.74 9.64 -30.12
N GLN A 103 23.91 8.98 -30.14
CA GLN A 103 24.03 7.57 -30.51
C GLN A 103 23.28 6.66 -29.52
N ALA A 104 23.46 6.86 -28.21
CA ALA A 104 22.78 6.09 -27.18
C ALA A 104 21.25 6.21 -27.27
N TRP A 105 20.72 7.43 -27.38
CA TRP A 105 19.28 7.70 -27.49
C TRP A 105 18.68 7.07 -28.74
N ARG A 106 19.40 7.11 -29.87
CA ARG A 106 18.95 6.47 -31.11
C ARG A 106 18.97 4.95 -31.02
N LEU A 107 19.99 4.37 -30.40
CA LEU A 107 20.12 2.92 -30.20
C LEU A 107 19.02 2.37 -29.27
N LEU A 108 18.64 3.16 -28.26
CA LEU A 108 17.69 2.78 -27.22
C LEU A 108 16.24 3.21 -27.50
N GLY A 109 16.03 4.22 -28.36
CA GLY A 109 14.71 4.81 -28.62
C GLY A 109 14.17 5.64 -27.47
N VAL A 110 15.03 6.37 -26.73
CA VAL A 110 14.66 7.07 -25.46
C VAL A 110 15.00 8.56 -25.47
N ALA A 111 15.07 9.19 -26.66
CA ALA A 111 15.44 10.60 -26.77
C ALA A 111 14.47 11.53 -26.01
N ASP A 112 13.16 11.30 -26.16
CA ASP A 112 12.13 12.12 -25.51
C ASP A 112 12.18 11.97 -23.97
N ASP A 113 12.37 10.74 -23.49
CA ASP A 113 12.53 10.43 -22.06
C ASP A 113 13.78 11.11 -21.48
N ALA A 114 14.90 11.13 -22.21
CA ALA A 114 16.13 11.77 -21.77
C ALA A 114 15.98 13.30 -21.68
N GLU A 115 15.32 13.91 -22.66
CA GLU A 115 14.99 15.34 -22.61
C GLU A 115 13.99 15.66 -21.50
N ALA A 116 12.97 14.83 -21.31
CA ALA A 116 12.03 14.97 -20.20
C ALA A 116 12.78 14.91 -18.86
N PHE A 117 13.66 13.93 -18.67
CA PHE A 117 14.47 13.82 -17.46
C PHE A 117 15.34 15.06 -17.19
N ARG A 118 16.01 15.57 -18.22
CA ARG A 118 16.83 16.79 -18.10
C ARG A 118 15.98 17.99 -17.68
N ARG A 119 14.78 18.16 -18.25
CA ARG A 119 13.82 19.21 -17.85
C ARG A 119 13.37 19.04 -16.40
N LEU A 120 13.01 17.83 -15.99
CA LEU A 120 12.61 17.52 -14.61
C LEU A 120 13.65 17.97 -13.58
N VAL A 121 14.92 17.62 -13.81
CA VAL A 121 16.04 17.98 -12.92
C VAL A 121 16.29 19.50 -12.90
N ALA A 122 16.15 20.17 -14.04
CA ALA A 122 16.29 21.62 -14.14
C ALA A 122 15.14 22.36 -13.42
N GLU A 123 13.90 21.93 -13.62
CA GLU A 123 12.70 22.49 -12.99
C GLU A 123 12.71 22.35 -11.46
N ALA A 124 13.43 21.36 -10.94
CA ALA A 124 13.60 21.12 -9.51
C ALA A 124 14.76 21.90 -8.88
N SER A 125 15.43 22.83 -9.58
CA SER A 125 16.60 23.56 -9.07
C SER A 125 16.36 24.24 -7.72
N GLU A 126 15.16 24.79 -7.52
CA GLU A 126 14.76 25.49 -6.29
C GLU A 126 14.27 24.55 -5.19
N VAL A 127 14.23 23.24 -5.45
CA VAL A 127 13.72 22.22 -4.52
C VAL A 127 14.75 21.09 -4.43
N ARG A 128 15.79 21.31 -3.62
CA ARG A 128 16.96 20.42 -3.54
C ARG A 128 16.57 18.94 -3.34
N ALA A 129 15.64 18.65 -2.44
CA ALA A 129 15.20 17.27 -2.19
C ALA A 129 14.55 16.61 -3.42
N ALA A 130 13.78 17.37 -4.20
CA ALA A 130 13.17 16.87 -5.43
C ALA A 130 14.20 16.65 -6.53
N GLN A 131 15.20 17.54 -6.63
CA GLN A 131 16.31 17.38 -7.56
C GLN A 131 17.17 16.16 -7.22
N GLU A 132 17.56 16.01 -5.94
CA GLU A 132 18.31 14.86 -5.42
C GLU A 132 17.55 13.56 -5.66
N TRP A 133 16.24 13.54 -5.37
CA TRP A 133 15.38 12.39 -5.62
C TRP A 133 15.29 12.02 -7.10
N ALA A 134 15.10 13.00 -7.99
CA ALA A 134 15.05 12.75 -9.43
C ALA A 134 16.36 12.16 -9.95
N LEU A 135 17.51 12.70 -9.51
CA LEU A 135 18.84 12.20 -9.87
C LEU A 135 19.11 10.79 -9.30
N ALA A 136 18.60 10.47 -8.12
CA ALA A 136 18.69 9.16 -7.50
C ALA A 136 17.77 8.13 -8.18
N HIS A 137 16.61 8.55 -8.68
CA HIS A 137 15.57 7.67 -9.24
C HIS A 137 15.11 8.03 -10.67
N PRO A 138 16.01 8.08 -11.69
CA PRO A 138 15.63 8.54 -13.04
C PRO A 138 14.45 7.78 -13.68
N ARG A 139 14.41 6.45 -13.48
CA ARG A 139 13.33 5.59 -13.99
C ARG A 139 11.96 5.90 -13.38
N ALA A 140 11.93 6.32 -12.12
CA ALA A 140 10.69 6.70 -11.43
C ALA A 140 10.31 8.16 -11.74
N ALA A 141 11.30 9.03 -12.00
CA ALA A 141 11.08 10.44 -12.29
C ALA A 141 10.51 10.68 -13.70
N ILE A 142 11.02 10.00 -14.74
CA ILE A 142 10.60 10.23 -16.14
C ILE A 142 9.07 10.14 -16.34
N PRO A 143 8.36 9.12 -15.83
CA PRO A 143 6.90 9.04 -15.94
C PRO A 143 6.14 10.19 -15.26
N LEU A 144 6.77 10.91 -14.34
CA LEU A 144 6.19 12.05 -13.63
C LEU A 144 6.32 13.38 -14.39
N SER A 145 6.89 13.38 -15.60
CA SER A 145 7.10 14.59 -16.41
C SER A 145 5.87 15.48 -16.54
N ALA A 146 4.69 14.90 -16.78
CA ALA A 146 3.44 15.66 -16.90
C ALA A 146 2.91 16.22 -15.58
N SER A 147 3.22 15.58 -14.44
CA SER A 147 2.74 15.95 -13.11
C SER A 147 3.81 16.65 -12.25
N TRP A 148 4.99 16.93 -12.81
CA TRP A 148 6.13 17.40 -12.03
C TRP A 148 5.91 18.76 -11.38
N GLN A 149 5.35 19.73 -12.12
CA GLN A 149 5.07 21.05 -11.56
C GLN A 149 4.07 21.00 -10.38
N PRO A 150 2.92 20.31 -10.50
CA PRO A 150 2.05 20.03 -9.35
C PRO A 150 2.75 19.27 -8.23
N LEU A 151 3.65 18.33 -8.53
CA LEU A 151 4.40 17.58 -7.52
C LEU A 151 5.35 18.48 -6.72
N LEU A 152 6.05 19.40 -7.38
CA LEU A 152 6.89 20.40 -6.72
C LEU A 152 6.05 21.38 -5.89
N ALA A 153 4.87 21.79 -6.39
CA ALA A 153 3.93 22.61 -5.63
C ALA A 153 3.42 21.89 -4.37
N ALA A 154 3.07 20.60 -4.49
CA ALA A 154 2.67 19.75 -3.38
C ALA A 154 3.81 19.60 -2.36
N TYR A 155 5.03 19.33 -2.83
CA TYR A 155 6.20 19.23 -1.97
C TYR A 155 6.41 20.50 -1.16
N ARG A 156 6.46 21.67 -1.82
CA ARG A 156 6.70 22.96 -1.15
C ARG A 156 5.63 23.25 -0.09
N TRP A 157 4.38 22.94 -0.40
CA TRP A 157 3.28 23.11 0.54
C TRP A 157 3.42 22.18 1.75
N LEU A 158 3.66 20.89 1.52
CA LEU A 158 3.77 19.89 2.58
C LEU A 158 4.97 20.18 3.49
N ASP A 159 6.10 20.54 2.91
CA ASP A 159 7.33 20.86 3.64
C ASP A 159 7.17 22.14 4.46
N GLY A 160 6.56 23.18 3.88
CA GLY A 160 6.28 24.44 4.56
C GLY A 160 5.21 24.36 5.66
N HIS A 161 4.36 23.33 5.65
CA HIS A 161 3.28 23.13 6.63
C HIS A 161 3.53 21.97 7.59
N ARG A 162 4.78 21.53 7.75
CA ARG A 162 5.12 20.51 8.74
C ARG A 162 4.75 20.96 10.15
N GLY A 163 4.20 20.05 10.94
CA GLY A 163 3.80 20.32 12.33
C GLY A 163 2.62 21.28 12.46
N SER A 164 1.96 21.66 11.36
CA SER A 164 0.86 22.62 11.40
C SER A 164 -0.44 22.08 12.02
N GLY A 165 -0.57 20.75 12.17
CA GLY A 165 -1.82 20.12 12.59
C GLY A 165 -2.96 20.31 11.60
N ARG A 166 -2.69 20.72 10.35
CA ARG A 166 -3.71 20.84 9.31
C ARG A 166 -4.10 19.46 8.77
N TYR A 167 -5.34 19.31 8.35
CA TYR A 167 -5.75 18.15 7.56
C TYR A 167 -5.18 18.25 6.15
N LEU A 168 -4.82 17.13 5.55
CA LEU A 168 -4.31 17.09 4.17
C LEU A 168 -5.29 17.68 3.14
N ARG A 169 -6.59 17.63 3.43
CA ARG A 169 -7.65 18.26 2.61
C ARG A 169 -7.65 19.78 2.62
N GLN A 170 -6.85 20.41 3.47
CA GLN A 170 -6.66 21.86 3.49
C GLN A 170 -5.49 22.30 2.59
N VAL A 171 -5.00 21.41 1.71
CA VAL A 171 -4.02 21.79 0.69
C VAL A 171 -4.59 22.88 -0.21
N ASP A 172 -3.83 23.97 -0.34
CA ASP A 172 -4.13 25.12 -1.21
C ASP A 172 -3.03 25.34 -2.27
N ALA A 173 -2.16 24.34 -2.44
CA ALA A 173 -1.14 24.34 -3.48
C ALA A 173 -1.78 24.36 -4.89
N PRO A 174 -1.31 25.24 -5.80
CA PRO A 174 -1.90 25.36 -7.14
C PRO A 174 -1.88 24.03 -7.92
N GLY A 175 -3.06 23.62 -8.41
CA GLY A 175 -3.20 22.40 -9.21
C GLY A 175 -3.06 21.09 -8.43
N VAL A 176 -3.08 21.14 -7.09
CA VAL A 176 -2.90 19.99 -6.21
C VAL A 176 -4.14 19.81 -5.34
N ASP A 177 -4.78 18.65 -5.45
CA ASP A 177 -5.80 18.21 -4.51
C ASP A 177 -5.29 17.02 -3.67
N THR A 178 -6.09 16.57 -2.71
CA THR A 178 -5.72 15.43 -1.86
C THR A 178 -5.54 14.14 -2.68
N LYS A 179 -6.31 13.93 -3.74
CA LYS A 179 -6.21 12.75 -4.60
C LYS A 179 -4.87 12.73 -5.34
N PHE A 180 -4.38 13.89 -5.78
CA PHE A 180 -3.07 14.04 -6.37
C PHE A 180 -1.96 13.63 -5.39
N ILE A 181 -2.03 14.11 -4.14
CA ILE A 181 -1.04 13.74 -3.10
C ILE A 181 -1.12 12.25 -2.77
N GLU A 182 -2.32 11.68 -2.68
CA GLU A 182 -2.50 10.24 -2.44
C GLU A 182 -1.91 9.39 -3.57
N GLN A 183 -2.15 9.79 -4.83
CA GLN A 183 -1.61 9.13 -6.02
C GLN A 183 -0.07 9.22 -6.08
N HIS A 184 0.52 10.34 -5.67
CA HIS A 184 1.96 10.59 -5.72
C HIS A 184 2.62 10.51 -4.33
N ARG A 185 2.00 9.79 -3.38
CA ARG A 185 2.46 9.75 -1.99
C ARG A 185 3.87 9.17 -1.86
N ALA A 186 4.20 8.12 -2.61
CA ALA A 186 5.52 7.48 -2.52
C ALA A 186 6.67 8.45 -2.85
N PRO A 187 6.71 9.11 -4.03
CA PRO A 187 7.77 10.06 -4.33
C PRO A 187 7.76 11.27 -3.37
N LEU A 188 6.58 11.77 -2.96
CA LEU A 188 6.48 12.84 -1.96
C LEU A 188 7.06 12.41 -0.61
N ALA A 189 6.75 11.20 -0.15
CA ALA A 189 7.22 10.67 1.12
C ALA A 189 8.75 10.53 1.12
N ASP A 190 9.32 10.02 0.04
CA ASP A 190 10.77 9.89 -0.14
C ASP A 190 11.45 11.27 -0.10
N MET A 191 10.95 12.24 -0.89
CA MET A 191 11.47 13.61 -0.92
C MET A 191 11.33 14.32 0.44
N LEU A 192 10.24 14.05 1.18
CA LEU A 192 9.96 14.65 2.48
C LEU A 192 10.63 13.87 3.64
N GLY A 193 11.26 12.73 3.39
CA GLY A 193 11.89 11.90 4.43
C GLY A 193 10.90 11.34 5.44
N VAL A 194 9.69 10.97 5.03
CA VAL A 194 8.64 10.38 5.88
C VAL A 194 8.20 9.01 5.37
N SER A 195 7.39 8.28 6.15
CA SER A 195 6.87 6.97 5.72
C SER A 195 5.92 7.11 4.52
N GLY A 196 6.04 6.22 3.53
CA GLY A 196 5.13 6.12 2.39
C GLY A 196 3.74 5.55 2.70
N SER A 197 3.50 5.07 3.94
CA SER A 197 2.17 4.62 4.37
C SER A 197 1.23 5.81 4.60
N ALA A 198 -0.10 5.63 4.47
CA ALA A 198 -1.06 6.73 4.66
C ALA A 198 -0.93 7.39 6.04
N ALA A 199 -1.00 6.58 7.10
CA ALA A 199 -0.90 7.04 8.47
C ALA A 199 0.49 7.58 8.81
N GLY A 200 1.55 6.92 8.33
CA GLY A 200 2.92 7.34 8.56
C GLY A 200 3.28 8.64 7.84
N PHE A 201 2.70 8.90 6.66
CA PHE A 201 2.89 10.14 5.90
C PHE A 201 2.29 11.33 6.64
N VAL A 202 1.01 11.23 7.05
CA VAL A 202 0.30 12.27 7.82
C VAL A 202 1.02 12.53 9.14
N ARG A 203 1.33 11.48 9.91
CA ARG A 203 2.02 11.59 11.19
C ARG A 203 3.43 12.15 11.05
N GLY A 204 4.21 11.67 10.08
CA GLY A 204 5.59 12.11 9.85
C GLY A 204 5.70 13.59 9.44
N LEU A 205 4.64 14.13 8.82
CA LEU A 205 4.54 15.55 8.50
C LEU A 205 3.92 16.39 9.62
N GLY A 206 3.42 15.78 10.71
CA GLY A 206 2.71 16.50 11.76
C GLY A 206 1.40 17.14 11.28
N LEU A 207 0.75 16.51 10.30
CA LEU A 207 -0.60 16.86 9.84
C LEU A 207 -1.64 16.17 10.74
N ALA A 208 -2.85 16.74 10.81
CA ALA A 208 -3.95 16.12 11.54
C ALA A 208 -4.49 14.90 10.80
N ALA A 209 -4.63 13.80 11.53
CA ALA A 209 -5.43 12.66 11.13
C ALA A 209 -6.90 12.91 11.44
N LYS A 210 -7.79 12.26 10.69
CA LYS A 210 -9.22 12.24 11.03
C LYS A 210 -9.38 11.67 12.46
N PRO A 211 -10.05 12.38 13.38
CA PRO A 211 -10.25 11.87 14.73
C PRO A 211 -11.10 10.60 14.71
N ALA A 212 -10.77 9.67 15.61
CA ALA A 212 -11.60 8.51 15.89
C ALA A 212 -12.88 8.99 16.60
N MET A 213 -14.03 8.48 16.16
CA MET A 213 -15.34 8.87 16.69
C MET A 213 -16.04 7.66 17.26
N VAL A 214 -16.71 7.82 18.39
CA VAL A 214 -17.55 6.79 19.00
C VAL A 214 -18.96 7.33 19.18
N ARG A 215 -19.94 6.50 18.81
CA ARG A 215 -21.37 6.80 18.93
C ARG A 215 -21.96 5.98 20.07
N LEU A 216 -22.78 6.61 20.89
CA LEU A 216 -23.34 6.01 22.08
C LEU A 216 -24.74 6.55 22.39
N ARG A 217 -25.58 5.69 22.94
CA ARG A 217 -26.80 6.02 23.66
C ARG A 217 -26.52 5.87 25.14
N PHE A 218 -27.07 6.75 25.97
CA PHE A 218 -26.65 6.83 27.37
C PHE A 218 -27.77 7.33 28.28
N ASP A 219 -27.68 6.95 29.56
CA ASP A 219 -28.34 7.67 30.63
C ASP A 219 -27.61 9.01 30.84
N PRO A 220 -28.28 10.17 30.67
CA PRO A 220 -27.67 11.50 30.82
C PRO A 220 -26.94 11.70 32.13
N ALA A 221 -27.40 11.06 33.21
CA ALA A 221 -26.80 11.18 34.55
C ALA A 221 -25.36 10.65 34.63
N VAL A 222 -24.96 9.73 33.74
CA VAL A 222 -23.62 9.12 33.70
C VAL A 222 -22.53 10.18 33.48
N PHE A 223 -22.80 11.13 32.59
CA PHE A 223 -21.87 12.19 32.20
C PHE A 223 -22.30 13.58 32.71
N GLY A 224 -23.42 13.67 33.42
CA GLY A 224 -24.00 14.95 33.83
C GLY A 224 -24.54 15.79 32.67
N PHE A 225 -25.01 15.14 31.60
CA PHE A 225 -25.61 15.81 30.45
C PHE A 225 -27.08 16.19 30.70
N PRO A 226 -27.63 17.15 29.93
CA PRO A 226 -29.06 17.47 29.95
C PRO A 226 -29.94 16.23 29.71
N ALA A 227 -31.05 16.13 30.43
CA ALA A 227 -31.91 14.94 30.45
C ALA A 227 -32.56 14.63 29.08
N GLU A 228 -32.64 15.63 28.20
CA GLU A 228 -33.20 15.51 26.85
C GLU A 228 -32.25 14.83 25.85
N LEU A 229 -30.96 14.72 26.17
CA LEU A 229 -29.96 14.10 25.31
C LEU A 229 -29.83 12.62 25.64
N SER A 230 -30.23 11.74 24.71
CA SER A 230 -30.14 10.29 24.90
C SER A 230 -29.14 9.61 23.97
N GLU A 231 -28.55 10.35 23.03
CA GLU A 231 -27.61 9.85 22.02
C GLU A 231 -26.65 10.95 21.56
N ALA A 232 -25.39 10.59 21.32
CA ALA A 232 -24.40 11.48 20.73
C ALA A 232 -23.26 10.71 20.05
N SER A 233 -22.45 11.43 19.28
CA SER A 233 -21.14 10.96 18.79
C SER A 233 -20.05 11.91 19.26
N PHE A 234 -19.01 11.37 19.89
CA PHE A 234 -17.88 12.15 20.41
C PHE A 234 -16.57 11.64 19.83
N ARG A 235 -15.52 12.47 19.87
CA ARG A 235 -14.18 11.96 19.63
C ARG A 235 -13.77 11.04 20.78
N VAL A 236 -13.05 9.97 20.46
CA VAL A 236 -12.68 8.95 21.46
C VAL A 236 -11.80 9.53 22.57
N ASP A 237 -10.87 10.42 22.23
CA ASP A 237 -9.98 11.10 23.18
C ASP A 237 -10.75 12.06 24.11
N GLU A 238 -11.67 12.85 23.55
CA GLU A 238 -12.53 13.77 24.31
C GLU A 238 -13.46 12.99 25.27
N LEU A 239 -14.10 11.92 24.78
CA LEU A 239 -14.99 11.10 25.60
C LEU A 239 -14.24 10.30 26.67
N GLY A 240 -13.04 9.79 26.35
CA GLY A 240 -12.20 9.05 27.27
C GLY A 240 -11.67 9.90 28.43
N ALA A 241 -11.59 11.23 28.25
CA ALA A 241 -11.17 12.18 29.29
C ALA A 241 -12.29 12.58 30.26
N LEU A 242 -13.56 12.24 29.97
CA LEU A 242 -14.67 12.54 30.87
C LEU A 242 -14.65 11.64 32.12
N THR A 243 -15.03 12.21 33.26
CA THR A 243 -15.33 11.41 34.46
C THR A 243 -16.75 10.87 34.34
N ALA A 244 -16.89 9.56 34.18
CA ALA A 244 -18.18 8.88 34.11
C ALA A 244 -18.51 8.17 35.42
N ARG A 245 -19.76 8.27 35.88
CA ARG A 245 -20.30 7.41 36.95
C ARG A 245 -21.15 6.32 36.32
N LEU A 246 -20.48 5.29 35.84
CA LEU A 246 -21.07 4.24 35.02
C LEU A 246 -21.28 2.97 35.83
N HIS A 247 -22.45 2.36 35.71
CA HIS A 247 -22.76 1.07 36.34
C HIS A 247 -22.59 -0.12 35.38
N SER A 248 -22.86 0.09 34.09
CA SER A 248 -22.77 -0.97 33.09
C SER A 248 -22.66 -0.40 31.67
N ALA A 249 -22.01 -1.12 30.78
CA ALA A 249 -21.99 -0.83 29.35
C ALA A 249 -22.43 -2.03 28.52
N LEU A 250 -23.04 -1.75 27.37
CA LEU A 250 -23.31 -2.72 26.32
C LEU A 250 -22.65 -2.26 25.02
N ILE A 251 -21.81 -3.09 24.41
CA ILE A 251 -21.23 -2.86 23.07
C ILE A 251 -22.01 -3.70 22.07
N VAL A 252 -22.54 -3.08 21.01
CA VAL A 252 -23.38 -3.72 20.00
C VAL A 252 -22.87 -3.44 18.60
N GLU A 253 -22.84 -4.44 17.72
CA GLU A 253 -22.29 -4.26 16.37
C GLU A 253 -23.27 -3.71 15.35
N ASN A 254 -24.45 -4.34 15.25
CA ASN A 254 -25.46 -3.93 14.29
C ASN A 254 -26.07 -2.57 14.69
N GLU A 255 -26.11 -1.63 13.75
CA GLU A 255 -26.61 -0.27 14.00
C GLU A 255 -28.07 -0.24 14.43
N ILE A 256 -28.93 -1.04 13.80
CA ILE A 256 -30.36 -1.06 14.12
C ILE A 256 -30.58 -1.69 15.49
N THR A 257 -29.85 -2.75 15.83
CA THR A 257 -29.91 -3.31 17.18
C THR A 257 -29.42 -2.30 18.22
N TYR A 258 -28.32 -1.59 17.96
CA TYR A 258 -27.82 -0.50 18.81
C TYR A 258 -28.90 0.57 19.07
N LEU A 259 -29.69 0.93 18.05
CA LEU A 259 -30.83 1.85 18.18
C LEU A 259 -32.03 1.26 18.92
N SER A 260 -32.17 -0.06 18.92
CA SER A 260 -33.35 -0.76 19.44
C SER A 260 -33.21 -1.23 20.88
N VAL A 261 -32.01 -1.59 21.32
CA VAL A 261 -31.77 -2.07 22.69
C VAL A 261 -32.14 -1.00 23.73
N PRO A 262 -32.67 -1.37 24.89
CA PRO A 262 -32.85 -0.42 25.97
C PRO A 262 -31.49 0.04 26.51
N VAL A 263 -31.44 1.29 26.97
CA VAL A 263 -30.26 1.83 27.64
C VAL A 263 -30.35 1.48 29.14
N PRO A 264 -29.33 0.83 29.74
CA PRO A 264 -29.33 0.54 31.17
C PRO A 264 -29.35 1.83 32.02
N ALA A 265 -30.02 1.80 33.17
CA ALA A 265 -30.02 2.91 34.10
C ALA A 265 -28.60 3.14 34.66
N GLY A 266 -28.13 4.39 34.64
CA GLY A 266 -26.73 4.70 34.94
C GLY A 266 -25.73 4.02 34.00
N GLY A 267 -26.15 3.72 32.77
CA GLY A 267 -25.39 2.92 31.81
C GLY A 267 -25.27 3.55 30.43
N VAL A 268 -24.54 2.87 29.54
CA VAL A 268 -24.36 3.26 28.14
C VAL A 268 -24.49 2.07 27.19
N VAL A 269 -24.93 2.37 25.97
CA VAL A 269 -24.88 1.46 24.82
C VAL A 269 -23.94 2.08 23.80
N LEU A 270 -22.91 1.36 23.40
CA LEU A 270 -21.86 1.79 22.48
C LEU A 270 -22.03 1.06 21.14
N TRP A 271 -21.95 1.81 20.04
CA TRP A 271 -21.96 1.21 18.72
C TRP A 271 -20.55 0.73 18.34
N GLY A 272 -20.34 -0.59 18.34
CA GLY A 272 -19.10 -1.24 17.92
C GLY A 272 -19.14 -1.54 16.42
N LYS A 273 -18.72 -0.61 15.57
CA LYS A 273 -18.79 -0.77 14.12
C LYS A 273 -17.79 -1.83 13.59
N GLY A 274 -18.13 -3.12 13.68
CA GLY A 274 -17.31 -4.24 13.19
C GLY A 274 -15.88 -4.20 13.72
N TYR A 275 -14.88 -4.11 12.82
CA TYR A 275 -13.47 -4.08 13.19
C TYR A 275 -13.03 -2.82 13.98
N ASP A 276 -13.87 -1.79 14.05
CA ASP A 276 -13.63 -0.59 14.87
C ASP A 276 -14.11 -0.76 16.32
N ALA A 277 -14.56 -1.94 16.75
CA ALA A 277 -14.97 -2.21 18.13
C ALA A 277 -13.86 -1.96 19.18
N ASP A 278 -12.58 -1.94 18.76
CA ASP A 278 -11.46 -1.55 19.62
C ASP A 278 -11.56 -0.08 20.07
N GLN A 279 -12.19 0.79 19.27
CA GLN A 279 -12.33 2.22 19.58
C GLN A 279 -13.18 2.45 20.84
N PRO A 280 -14.44 1.96 20.95
CA PRO A 280 -15.19 2.06 22.20
C PRO A 280 -14.52 1.29 23.34
N ALA A 281 -13.90 0.14 23.08
CA ALA A 281 -13.25 -0.65 24.13
C ALA A 281 -12.02 0.04 24.76
N SER A 282 -11.40 1.00 24.06
CA SER A 282 -10.26 1.77 24.56
C SER A 282 -10.62 2.87 25.57
N LEU A 283 -11.91 3.13 25.82
CA LEU A 283 -12.36 4.16 26.75
C LEU A 283 -12.01 3.78 28.19
N ALA A 284 -11.14 4.57 28.84
CA ALA A 284 -10.56 4.24 30.13
C ALA A 284 -11.60 3.97 31.24
N TRP A 285 -12.73 4.67 31.22
CA TRP A 285 -13.81 4.50 32.20
C TRP A 285 -14.59 3.19 32.04
N LEU A 286 -14.34 2.38 31.00
CA LEU A 286 -14.89 1.03 30.87
C LEU A 286 -14.07 -0.03 31.61
N ALA A 287 -12.83 0.26 32.03
CA ALA A 287 -11.92 -0.75 32.56
C ALA A 287 -12.44 -1.47 33.81
N ASP A 288 -13.19 -0.75 34.67
CA ASP A 288 -13.63 -1.24 35.98
C ASP A 288 -15.16 -1.41 36.08
N VAL A 289 -15.86 -1.48 34.95
CA VAL A 289 -17.32 -1.67 34.92
C VAL A 289 -17.71 -2.97 34.22
N PRO A 290 -18.86 -3.57 34.57
CA PRO A 290 -19.46 -4.64 33.80
C PRO A 290 -19.70 -4.20 32.34
N VAL A 291 -19.14 -4.94 31.39
CA VAL A 291 -19.33 -4.71 29.96
C VAL A 291 -19.90 -5.96 29.32
N LEU A 292 -21.05 -5.80 28.68
CA LEU A 292 -21.63 -6.80 27.80
C LEU A 292 -21.24 -6.50 26.36
N TYR A 293 -20.94 -7.55 25.60
CA TYR A 293 -20.71 -7.45 24.17
C TYR A 293 -21.69 -8.34 23.41
N TRP A 294 -22.36 -7.77 22.42
CA TRP A 294 -23.28 -8.47 21.53
C TRP A 294 -22.87 -8.25 20.07
N GLY A 295 -22.37 -9.32 19.44
CA GLY A 295 -22.09 -9.38 18.01
C GLY A 295 -22.80 -10.56 17.35
N ASP A 296 -22.45 -10.79 16.08
CA ASP A 296 -22.96 -11.92 15.31
C ASP A 296 -22.43 -13.27 15.85
N LEU A 297 -23.25 -14.31 15.73
CA LEU A 297 -22.89 -15.70 16.05
C LEU A 297 -22.23 -16.35 14.83
N ASP A 298 -20.98 -15.96 14.57
CA ASP A 298 -20.12 -16.48 13.50
C ASP A 298 -18.63 -16.43 13.88
N THR A 299 -17.76 -16.83 12.96
CA THR A 299 -16.32 -16.89 13.22
C THR A 299 -15.68 -15.50 13.35
N HIS A 300 -16.20 -14.47 12.68
CA HIS A 300 -15.71 -13.09 12.78
C HIS A 300 -16.18 -12.40 14.06
N GLY A 301 -17.41 -12.63 14.50
CA GLY A 301 -17.99 -12.09 15.74
C GLY A 301 -17.20 -12.52 16.97
N PHE A 302 -16.83 -13.80 17.06
CA PHE A 302 -15.88 -14.26 18.09
C PHE A 302 -14.49 -13.63 17.95
N GLY A 303 -14.04 -13.40 16.71
CA GLY A 303 -12.81 -12.67 16.42
C GLY A 303 -12.83 -11.23 16.96
N ILE A 304 -13.98 -10.54 16.85
CA ILE A 304 -14.16 -9.19 17.37
C ILE A 304 -14.24 -9.21 18.91
N LEU A 305 -15.01 -10.13 19.51
CA LEU A 305 -15.04 -10.33 20.97
C LEU A 305 -13.64 -10.53 21.55
N ASN A 306 -12.81 -11.37 20.91
CA ASN A 306 -11.43 -11.60 21.32
C ASN A 306 -10.59 -10.30 21.31
N ARG A 307 -10.83 -9.38 20.35
CA ARG A 307 -10.16 -8.07 20.35
C ARG A 307 -10.72 -7.11 21.38
N VAL A 308 -12.04 -7.08 21.60
CA VAL A 308 -12.66 -6.32 22.69
C VAL A 308 -12.04 -6.73 24.04
N ARG A 309 -11.88 -8.03 24.29
CA ARG A 309 -11.22 -8.56 25.49
C ARG A 309 -9.70 -8.33 25.56
N ALA A 310 -9.08 -7.83 24.50
CA ALA A 310 -7.70 -7.33 24.58
C ALA A 310 -7.62 -6.02 25.37
N TRP A 311 -8.67 -5.21 25.31
CA TRP A 311 -8.81 -3.94 26.02
C TRP A 311 -9.61 -4.07 27.32
N LEU A 312 -10.67 -4.89 27.30
CA LEU A 312 -11.62 -5.09 28.40
C LEU A 312 -11.68 -6.58 28.77
N PRO A 313 -10.68 -7.13 29.49
CA PRO A 313 -10.63 -8.56 29.82
C PRO A 313 -11.86 -9.07 30.58
N GLN A 314 -12.59 -8.18 31.26
CA GLN A 314 -13.81 -8.45 32.00
C GLN A 314 -15.09 -8.48 31.16
N ALA A 315 -15.01 -8.20 29.85
CA ALA A 315 -16.19 -8.17 28.99
C ALA A 315 -16.84 -9.56 28.84
N GLU A 316 -18.15 -9.64 29.06
CA GLU A 316 -18.96 -10.85 28.89
C GLU A 316 -19.69 -10.81 27.55
N SER A 317 -19.73 -11.93 26.82
CA SER A 317 -20.59 -12.03 25.65
C SER A 317 -22.05 -12.22 26.09
N ILE A 318 -22.99 -11.67 25.31
CA ILE A 318 -24.42 -11.89 25.50
C ILE A 318 -25.07 -12.27 24.17
N LEU A 319 -25.99 -13.25 24.20
CA LEU A 319 -26.67 -13.78 23.01
C LEU A 319 -25.71 -14.42 21.99
N MET A 320 -24.46 -14.68 22.39
CA MET A 320 -23.43 -15.35 21.60
C MET A 320 -23.11 -16.75 22.13
N ASP A 321 -24.14 -17.42 22.64
CA ASP A 321 -24.04 -18.75 23.23
C ASP A 321 -24.72 -19.82 22.36
N ARG A 322 -24.44 -21.09 22.66
CA ARG A 322 -24.95 -22.22 21.89
C ARG A 322 -26.47 -22.33 21.99
N GLU A 323 -27.07 -21.99 23.13
CA GLU A 323 -28.51 -22.02 23.30
C GLU A 323 -29.18 -21.04 22.33
N THR A 324 -28.67 -19.81 22.27
CA THR A 324 -29.14 -18.77 21.34
C THR A 324 -28.96 -19.21 19.88
N LEU A 325 -27.81 -19.77 19.51
CA LEU A 325 -27.60 -20.29 18.15
C LEU A 325 -28.65 -21.36 17.80
N LEU A 326 -28.82 -22.38 18.65
CA LEU A 326 -29.69 -23.51 18.37
C LEU A 326 -31.18 -23.17 18.43
N ALA A 327 -31.59 -22.17 19.22
CA ALA A 327 -32.97 -21.69 19.27
C ALA A 327 -33.42 -21.04 17.96
N HIS A 328 -32.48 -20.59 17.12
CA HIS A 328 -32.76 -19.86 15.87
C HIS A 328 -32.30 -20.62 14.62
N ARG A 329 -32.27 -21.96 14.65
CA ARG A 329 -31.86 -22.82 13.53
C ARG A 329 -32.48 -22.45 12.18
N GLU A 330 -33.77 -22.13 12.18
CA GLU A 330 -34.52 -21.79 10.96
C GLU A 330 -34.11 -20.45 10.34
N ARG A 331 -33.35 -19.64 11.08
CA ARG A 331 -32.91 -18.31 10.67
C ARG A 331 -31.42 -18.25 10.30
N TRP A 332 -30.69 -19.36 10.41
CA TRP A 332 -29.28 -19.42 10.04
C TRP A 332 -29.03 -19.02 8.58
N VAL A 333 -27.85 -18.47 8.36
CA VAL A 333 -27.27 -18.19 7.04
C VAL A 333 -25.93 -18.86 6.90
N GLN A 334 -25.39 -18.76 5.70
CA GLN A 334 -24.05 -19.17 5.37
C GLN A 334 -23.09 -17.98 5.45
N GLU A 335 -21.96 -18.18 6.12
CA GLU A 335 -20.80 -17.30 6.12
C GLU A 335 -19.95 -17.56 4.88
N ASP A 336 -19.86 -16.59 3.97
CA ASP A 336 -19.14 -16.75 2.70
C ASP A 336 -17.63 -16.93 2.88
N ALA A 337 -17.04 -16.32 3.92
CA ALA A 337 -15.61 -16.30 4.16
C ALA A 337 -15.29 -16.34 5.66
N GLY A 338 -15.44 -17.51 6.28
CA GLY A 338 -15.11 -17.73 7.67
C GLY A 338 -13.61 -17.66 7.98
N THR A 339 -13.28 -17.54 9.26
CA THR A 339 -11.91 -17.50 9.79
C THR A 339 -11.66 -18.60 10.81
N ASN A 340 -10.46 -19.18 10.80
CA ASN A 340 -10.00 -20.19 11.76
C ASN A 340 -8.85 -19.67 12.64
N ALA A 341 -8.86 -18.37 12.93
CA ALA A 341 -7.87 -17.72 13.76
C ALA A 341 -7.81 -18.32 15.18
N VAL A 342 -6.63 -18.31 15.79
CA VAL A 342 -6.49 -18.66 17.21
C VAL A 342 -7.01 -17.50 18.06
N LEU A 343 -8.07 -17.75 18.83
CA LEU A 343 -8.75 -16.76 19.68
C LEU A 343 -8.53 -17.07 21.17
N PRO A 344 -7.37 -16.68 21.75
CA PRO A 344 -6.96 -17.11 23.10
C PRO A 344 -7.75 -16.44 24.24
N ARG A 345 -8.60 -15.45 23.96
CA ARG A 345 -9.36 -14.70 24.98
C ARG A 345 -10.84 -15.11 25.04
N LEU A 346 -11.24 -16.15 24.32
CA LEU A 346 -12.55 -16.77 24.48
C LEU A 346 -12.59 -17.60 25.77
N ASP A 347 -13.75 -17.66 26.40
CA ASP A 347 -13.98 -18.61 27.48
C ASP A 347 -14.20 -20.03 26.94
N ALA A 348 -14.34 -21.01 27.84
CA ALA A 348 -14.48 -22.41 27.44
C ALA A 348 -15.76 -22.70 26.62
N ALA A 349 -16.88 -22.03 26.92
CA ALA A 349 -18.15 -22.24 26.23
C ALA A 349 -18.14 -21.58 24.85
N GLU A 350 -17.62 -20.36 24.77
CA GLU A 350 -17.43 -19.61 23.52
C GLU A 350 -16.43 -20.31 22.61
N HIS A 351 -15.31 -20.80 23.15
CA HIS A 351 -14.32 -21.53 22.36
C HIS A 351 -14.90 -22.83 21.78
N ALA A 352 -15.67 -23.59 22.57
CA ALA A 352 -16.33 -24.80 22.10
C ALA A 352 -17.37 -24.51 21.01
N LEU A 353 -18.08 -23.38 21.09
CA LEU A 353 -19.01 -22.96 20.05
C LEU A 353 -18.27 -22.49 18.79
N TYR A 354 -17.21 -21.70 18.95
CA TYR A 354 -16.35 -21.26 17.85
C TYR A 354 -15.76 -22.46 17.09
N GLU A 355 -15.28 -23.49 17.80
CA GLU A 355 -14.78 -24.72 17.19
C GLU A 355 -15.89 -25.46 16.40
N ASP A 356 -17.10 -25.55 16.95
CA ASP A 356 -18.24 -26.15 16.24
C ASP A 356 -18.58 -25.40 14.94
N LEU A 357 -18.44 -24.07 14.92
CA LEU A 357 -18.66 -23.24 13.73
C LEU A 357 -17.54 -23.42 12.71
N VAL A 358 -16.27 -23.37 13.13
CA VAL A 358 -15.09 -23.57 12.27
C VAL A 358 -15.06 -24.97 11.63
N THR A 359 -15.55 -25.98 12.34
CA THR A 359 -15.58 -27.38 11.88
C THR A 359 -16.86 -27.76 11.15
N ASP A 360 -17.73 -26.80 10.86
CA ASP A 360 -19.02 -26.99 10.17
C ASP A 360 -19.92 -28.05 10.85
N ARG A 361 -19.82 -28.21 12.18
CA ARG A 361 -20.54 -29.26 12.92
C ARG A 361 -22.05 -29.18 12.75
N PHE A 362 -22.57 -27.96 12.60
CA PHE A 362 -23.99 -27.69 12.44
C PHE A 362 -24.43 -27.52 10.98
N GLY A 363 -23.51 -27.61 10.02
CA GLY A 363 -23.71 -27.31 8.61
C GLY A 363 -22.58 -26.46 8.05
N ALA A 364 -22.46 -26.40 6.72
CA ALA A 364 -21.40 -25.64 6.05
C ALA A 364 -21.56 -24.13 6.29
N GLY A 365 -20.57 -23.51 6.92
CA GLY A 365 -20.49 -22.07 7.16
C GLY A 365 -21.64 -21.51 7.98
N VAL A 366 -22.16 -22.23 8.97
CA VAL A 366 -23.31 -21.73 9.76
C VAL A 366 -22.97 -20.39 10.42
N ARG A 367 -23.87 -19.43 10.25
CA ARG A 367 -23.85 -18.12 10.91
C ARG A 367 -25.26 -17.73 11.35
N LEU A 368 -25.36 -17.08 12.50
CA LEU A 368 -26.57 -16.39 12.92
C LEU A 368 -26.26 -14.90 13.09
N GLU A 369 -26.71 -14.11 12.12
CA GLU A 369 -26.62 -12.64 12.18
C GLU A 369 -27.46 -12.11 13.35
N GLN A 370 -26.95 -11.09 14.02
CA GLN A 370 -27.54 -10.45 15.18
C GLN A 370 -28.98 -9.99 14.92
N GLU A 371 -29.26 -9.46 13.73
CA GLU A 371 -30.58 -9.00 13.31
C GLU A 371 -31.62 -10.12 13.14
N ARG A 372 -31.17 -11.38 13.11
CA ARG A 372 -32.02 -12.56 12.94
C ARG A 372 -32.41 -13.21 14.26
N ILE A 373 -31.76 -12.82 15.36
CA ILE A 373 -32.15 -13.24 16.70
C ILE A 373 -33.53 -12.66 17.00
N ASP A 374 -34.42 -13.48 17.53
CA ASP A 374 -35.75 -13.04 17.92
C ASP A 374 -35.67 -11.93 18.96
N TRP A 375 -36.42 -10.84 18.74
CA TRP A 375 -36.31 -9.68 19.59
C TRP A 375 -36.84 -9.92 21.00
N GLU A 376 -37.87 -10.75 21.14
CA GLU A 376 -38.38 -11.13 22.46
C GLU A 376 -37.34 -11.96 23.20
N TRP A 377 -36.70 -12.92 22.52
CA TRP A 377 -35.57 -13.70 23.06
C TRP A 377 -34.42 -12.80 23.53
N ALA A 378 -34.06 -11.79 22.72
CA ALA A 378 -33.00 -10.85 23.05
C ALA A 378 -33.35 -10.03 24.31
N LEU A 379 -34.56 -9.45 24.36
CA LEU A 379 -35.00 -8.64 25.50
C LEU A 379 -35.09 -9.45 26.80
N GLN A 380 -35.56 -10.70 26.75
CA GLN A 380 -35.61 -11.59 27.91
C GLN A 380 -34.22 -11.85 28.52
N ARG A 381 -33.16 -11.84 27.72
CA ARG A 381 -31.77 -12.05 28.18
C ARG A 381 -31.05 -10.76 28.55
N LEU A 382 -31.35 -9.65 27.87
CA LEU A 382 -30.72 -8.36 28.12
C LEU A 382 -31.27 -7.66 29.38
N THR A 383 -32.59 -7.66 29.54
CA THR A 383 -33.26 -6.88 30.60
C THR A 383 -32.77 -7.24 32.01
N PRO A 384 -32.59 -8.52 32.38
CA PRO A 384 -32.08 -8.89 33.71
C PRO A 384 -30.65 -8.41 33.99
N ARG A 385 -29.88 -8.10 32.94
CA ARG A 385 -28.50 -7.61 33.07
C ARG A 385 -28.40 -6.09 33.19
N PHE A 386 -29.51 -5.37 32.99
CA PHE A 386 -29.60 -3.91 33.11
C PHE A 386 -30.17 -3.46 34.47
N GLY A 387 -30.38 -4.40 35.39
CA GLY A 387 -30.98 -4.19 36.71
C GLY A 387 -30.05 -3.60 37.75
#